data_AF-C4YU48-F1
#
_entry.id   AF-C4YU48-F1
#
_cell.length_a   1.000
_cell.length_b   1.000
_cell.length_c   1.000
_cell.angle_alpha   90.00
_cell.angle_beta   90.00
_cell.angle_gamma   90.00
#
_symmetry.space_group_name_H-M   'P 1'
#
loop_
_entity.id
_entity.type
_entity.pdbx_description
1 polymer ?
#
loop_
_entity_poly.entity_id
_entity_poly.type
_entity_poly.pdbx_seq_one_letter_code
_entity_poly.pdbx_strand_id
1 'polypeptide(L)'
;MVSAFKIINCLIISAVIILLKGKLGLFLRAFGFNKDLLINLGKPAELYRTIGLNISNCLAALTGTLSAQINGFAYINMGFGVALVGIGAIVIGHHILIHANNFNAFKEIFSCFIGILFYFIALSVLLRIGIDPINLKLILGIVLFISLSTVSKK
;
A
#
# COMPACT_ATOMS: atom_id res chain seq x y z
N MET A 1 14.44 -9.38 -20.02
CA MET A 1 13.96 -9.72 -18.66
C MET A 1 13.33 -8.51 -17.95
N VAL A 2 14.04 -7.39 -17.78
CA VAL A 2 13.49 -6.16 -17.14
C VAL A 2 12.22 -5.62 -17.80
N SER A 3 12.11 -5.66 -19.14
CA SER A 3 10.92 -5.18 -19.86
C SER A 3 9.66 -6.01 -19.55
N ALA A 4 9.79 -7.32 -19.34
CA ALA A 4 8.66 -8.19 -19.00
C ALA A 4 8.07 -7.84 -17.63
N PHE A 5 8.93 -7.59 -16.63
CA PHE A 5 8.49 -7.17 -15.31
C PHE A 5 7.75 -5.82 -15.32
N LYS A 6 8.21 -4.86 -16.13
CA LYS A 6 7.53 -3.57 -16.28
C LYS A 6 6.12 -3.74 -16.86
N ILE A 7 5.97 -4.61 -17.85
CA ILE A 7 4.67 -4.90 -18.47
C ILE A 7 3.73 -5.54 -17.44
N ILE A 8 4.20 -6.55 -16.71
CA ILE A 8 3.40 -7.22 -15.67
C ILE A 8 2.94 -6.23 -14.60
N ASN A 9 3.84 -5.40 -14.08
CA ASN A 9 3.49 -4.38 -13.08
C ASN A 9 2.45 -3.38 -13.61
N CYS A 10 2.62 -2.90 -14.86
CA CYS A 10 1.66 -2.00 -15.49
C CYS A 10 0.27 -2.65 -15.62
N LEU A 11 0.23 -3.94 -15.99
CA LEU A 11 -1.00 -4.71 -16.13
C LEU A 11 -1.70 -4.89 -14.77
N ILE A 12 -0.95 -5.19 -13.70
CA ILE A 12 -1.47 -5.29 -12.33
C ILE A 12 -2.05 -3.93 -11.89
N ILE A 13 -1.32 -2.83 -12.08
CA ILE A 13 -1.79 -1.49 -11.71
C ILE A 13 -3.08 -1.13 -12.46
N SER A 14 -3.12 -1.40 -13.76
CA SER A 14 -4.31 -1.17 -14.59
C SER A 14 -5.52 -1.99 -14.09
N ALA A 15 -5.31 -3.28 -13.79
CA ALA A 15 -6.35 -4.15 -13.23
C ALA A 15 -6.90 -3.63 -11.89
N VAL A 16 -6.03 -3.15 -11.00
CA VAL A 16 -6.42 -2.56 -9.71
C VAL A 16 -7.22 -1.27 -9.91
N ILE A 17 -6.83 -0.41 -10.87
CA ILE A 17 -7.58 0.81 -11.20
C ILE A 17 -9.00 0.47 -11.69
N ILE A 18 -9.12 -0.49 -12.61
CA ILE A 18 -10.41 -0.93 -13.14
C ILE A 18 -11.29 -1.51 -12.02
N LEU A 19 -10.70 -2.34 -11.15
CA LEU A 19 -11.38 -2.90 -9.98
C LEU A 19 -11.93 -1.80 -9.06
N LEU A 20 -11.11 -0.80 -8.72
CA LEU A 20 -11.47 0.30 -7.82
C LEU A 20 -12.57 1.21 -8.39
N LYS A 21 -12.59 1.38 -9.72
CA LYS A 21 -13.62 2.15 -10.43
C LYS A 21 -14.93 1.38 -10.60
N GLY A 22 -14.87 0.05 -10.64
CA GLY A 22 -16.04 -0.80 -10.83
C GLY A 22 -17.00 -0.85 -9.63
N LYS A 23 -18.14 -1.53 -9.81
CA LYS A 23 -19.16 -1.73 -8.75
C LYS A 23 -18.58 -2.41 -7.51
N LEU A 24 -17.73 -3.42 -7.70
CA LEU A 24 -17.05 -4.11 -6.61
C LEU A 24 -16.17 -3.12 -5.81
N GLY A 25 -15.33 -2.33 -6.48
CA GLY A 25 -14.50 -1.32 -5.84
C GLY A 25 -15.28 -0.25 -5.07
N LEU A 26 -16.49 0.10 -5.50
CA LEU A 26 -17.37 1.00 -4.76
C LEU A 26 -17.83 0.37 -3.44
N PHE A 27 -18.28 -0.88 -3.47
CA PHE A 27 -18.71 -1.60 -2.26
C PHE A 27 -17.55 -1.89 -1.31
N LEU A 28 -16.37 -2.23 -1.82
CA LEU A 28 -15.15 -2.40 -1.02
C LEU A 28 -14.77 -1.11 -0.29
N ARG A 29 -14.88 0.04 -0.95
CA ARG A 29 -14.65 1.34 -0.32
C ARG A 29 -15.74 1.69 0.69
N ALA A 30 -17.00 1.48 0.35
CA ALA A 30 -18.10 1.67 1.28
C ALA A 30 -17.89 0.82 2.56
N PHE A 31 -17.39 -0.41 2.43
CA PHE A 31 -17.07 -1.26 3.58
C PHE A 31 -15.94 -0.68 4.43
N GLY A 32 -14.90 -0.13 3.80
CA GLY A 32 -13.79 0.53 4.50
C GLY A 32 -14.18 1.82 5.22
N PHE A 33 -15.12 2.60 4.67
CA PHE A 33 -15.62 3.83 5.31
C PHE A 33 -16.65 3.56 6.40
N ASN A 34 -17.65 2.74 6.09
CA ASN A 34 -18.72 2.40 7.02
C ASN A 34 -19.34 1.04 6.67
N LYS A 35 -19.04 0.03 7.48
CA LYS A 35 -19.64 -1.32 7.35
C LYS A 35 -21.17 -1.31 7.43
N ASP A 36 -21.75 -0.41 8.24
CA ASP A 36 -23.20 -0.35 8.47
C ASP A 36 -23.95 0.18 7.25
N LEU A 37 -23.28 0.99 6.42
CA LEU A 37 -23.83 1.44 5.14
C LEU A 37 -24.13 0.26 4.21
N LEU A 38 -23.26 -0.76 4.14
CA LEU A 38 -23.54 -1.93 3.30
C LEU A 38 -24.69 -2.77 3.85
N ILE A 39 -24.76 -2.91 5.17
CA ILE A 39 -25.83 -3.67 5.84
C ILE A 39 -27.18 -3.02 5.53
N ASN A 40 -27.26 -1.68 5.64
CA ASN A 40 -28.46 -0.91 5.29
C ASN A 40 -28.84 -1.02 3.80
N LEU A 41 -27.86 -1.23 2.92
CA LEU A 41 -28.08 -1.48 1.49
C LEU A 41 -28.41 -2.95 1.17
N GLY A 42 -28.59 -3.81 2.18
CA GLY A 42 -28.92 -5.22 2.02
C GLY A 42 -27.77 -6.05 1.44
N LYS A 43 -26.52 -5.60 1.60
CA LYS A 43 -25.32 -6.28 1.09
C LYS A 43 -24.54 -6.94 2.23
N PRO A 44 -24.08 -8.20 2.08
CA PRO A 44 -23.38 -8.91 3.14
C PRO A 44 -21.96 -8.34 3.33
N ALA A 45 -21.73 -7.59 4.41
CA ALA A 45 -20.44 -6.96 4.71
C ALA A 45 -19.27 -7.96 4.79
N GLU A 46 -19.51 -9.15 5.37
CA GLU A 46 -18.51 -10.21 5.50
C GLU A 46 -17.98 -10.75 4.16
N LEU A 47 -18.81 -10.74 3.12
CA LEU A 47 -18.38 -11.11 1.76
C LEU A 47 -17.33 -10.12 1.26
N TYR A 48 -17.58 -8.81 1.41
CA TYR A 48 -16.65 -7.78 0.96
C TYR A 48 -15.37 -7.73 1.80
N ARG A 49 -15.46 -8.04 3.10
CA ARG A 49 -14.27 -8.26 3.96
C ARG A 49 -13.38 -9.36 3.39
N THR A 50 -13.97 -10.52 3.10
CA THR A 50 -13.23 -11.69 2.59
C THR A 50 -12.63 -11.42 1.21
N ILE A 51 -13.39 -10.79 0.30
CA ILE A 51 -12.91 -10.40 -1.02
C ILE A 51 -11.72 -9.42 -0.89
N GLY A 52 -11.83 -8.40 -0.05
CA GLY A 52 -10.75 -7.43 0.17
C GLY A 52 -9.47 -8.08 0.70
N LEU A 53 -9.60 -8.96 1.70
CA LEU A 53 -8.46 -9.71 2.26
C LEU A 53 -7.80 -10.61 1.21
N ASN A 54 -8.59 -11.34 0.43
CA ASN A 54 -8.05 -12.22 -0.61
C ASN A 54 -7.31 -11.45 -1.71
N ILE A 55 -7.86 -10.31 -2.15
CA ILE A 55 -7.22 -9.46 -3.16
C ILE A 55 -5.91 -8.87 -2.62
N SER A 56 -5.91 -8.37 -1.38
CA SER A 56 -4.71 -7.81 -0.74
C SER A 56 -3.60 -8.87 -0.60
N ASN A 57 -3.94 -10.07 -0.12
CA ASN A 57 -2.98 -11.16 0.02
C ASN A 57 -2.46 -11.66 -1.34
N CYS A 58 -3.31 -11.71 -2.36
CA CYS A 58 -2.89 -12.07 -3.72
C CYS A 58 -1.87 -11.07 -4.28
N LEU A 59 -2.12 -9.76 -4.13
CA LEU A 59 -1.19 -8.70 -4.55
C LEU A 59 0.14 -8.76 -3.78
N ALA A 60 0.09 -9.04 -2.48
CA ALA A 60 1.29 -9.21 -1.66
C ALA A 60 2.11 -10.43 -2.11
N ALA A 61 1.45 -11.57 -2.35
CA ALA A 61 2.10 -12.78 -2.85
C ALA A 61 2.73 -12.55 -4.24
N LEU A 62 2.00 -11.92 -5.17
CA LEU A 62 2.51 -11.59 -6.50
C LEU A 62 3.73 -10.66 -6.45
N THR A 63 3.71 -9.66 -5.57
CA THR A 63 4.85 -8.75 -5.40
C THR A 63 6.05 -9.47 -4.80
N GLY A 64 5.82 -10.41 -3.87
CA GLY A 64 6.86 -11.27 -3.30
C GLY A 64 7.52 -12.17 -4.34
N THR A 65 6.73 -12.84 -5.20
CA THR A 65 7.27 -13.71 -6.25
C THR A 65 8.04 -12.90 -7.30
N LEU A 66 7.52 -11.75 -7.74
CA LEU A 66 8.21 -10.83 -8.64
C LEU A 66 9.54 -10.36 -8.04
N SER A 67 9.56 -10.04 -6.74
CA SER A 67 10.78 -9.60 -6.04
C SER A 67 11.83 -10.70 -5.97
N ALA A 68 11.44 -11.95 -5.68
CA ALA A 68 12.36 -13.08 -5.68
C ALA A 68 12.95 -13.34 -7.08
N GLN A 69 12.13 -13.22 -8.13
CA GLN A 69 12.59 -13.37 -9.51
C GLN A 69 13.55 -12.26 -9.95
N ILE A 70 13.34 -11.02 -9.48
CA ILE A 70 14.24 -9.89 -9.78
C ILE A 70 15.58 -10.04 -9.06
N ASN A 71 15.57 -10.48 -7.80
CA ASN A 71 16.80 -10.66 -7.03
C ASN A 71 17.54 -11.97 -7.35
N GLY A 72 16.86 -12.96 -7.93
CA GLY A 72 17.42 -14.28 -8.25
C GLY A 72 17.51 -15.24 -7.07
N PHE A 73 17.06 -14.82 -5.88
CA PHE A 73 17.00 -15.64 -4.67
C PHE A 73 15.84 -15.21 -3.78
N ALA A 74 15.45 -16.08 -2.86
CA ALA A 74 14.46 -15.81 -1.83
C ALA A 74 15.04 -16.15 -0.45
N TYR A 75 14.93 -15.23 0.50
CA TYR A 75 15.40 -15.41 1.87
C TYR A 75 14.37 -14.90 2.88
N ILE A 76 14.34 -15.47 4.09
CA ILE A 76 13.33 -15.19 5.13
C ILE A 76 13.27 -13.71 5.53
N ASN A 77 14.40 -13.00 5.50
CA ASN A 77 14.46 -11.56 5.83
C ASN A 77 13.98 -10.64 4.70
N MET A 78 13.73 -11.13 3.48
CA MET A 78 13.33 -10.25 2.36
C MET A 78 11.97 -9.58 2.58
N GLY A 79 11.06 -10.22 3.34
CA GLY A 79 9.78 -9.63 3.73
C GLY A 79 9.86 -8.72 4.96
N PHE A 80 10.99 -8.70 5.67
CA PHE A 80 11.07 -8.04 6.96
C PHE A 80 10.99 -6.51 6.84
N GLY A 81 9.95 -5.94 7.46
CA GLY A 81 9.68 -4.50 7.46
C GLY A 81 9.07 -3.96 6.16
N VAL A 82 8.71 -4.81 5.18
CA VAL A 82 8.10 -4.36 3.92
C VAL A 82 6.75 -3.70 4.16
N ALA A 83 5.92 -4.26 5.05
CA ALA A 83 4.62 -3.67 5.41
C ALA A 83 4.75 -2.26 6.01
N LEU A 84 5.75 -2.07 6.87
CA LEU A 84 6.02 -0.81 7.55
C LEU A 84 6.49 0.27 6.57
N VAL A 85 7.39 -0.09 5.65
CA VAL A 85 7.81 0.81 4.55
C VAL A 85 6.62 1.15 3.65
N GLY A 86 5.78 0.16 3.32
CA GLY A 86 4.59 0.36 2.50
C GLY A 86 3.58 1.33 3.13
N ILE A 87 3.18 1.10 4.38
CA ILE A 87 2.25 1.98 5.10
C ILE A 87 2.85 3.39 5.25
N GLY A 88 4.12 3.50 5.63
CA GLY A 88 4.80 4.79 5.75
C GLY A 88 4.84 5.58 4.43
N ALA A 89 5.17 4.91 3.33
CA ALA A 89 5.15 5.51 2.00
C ALA A 89 3.76 6.01 1.61
N ILE A 90 2.70 5.21 1.86
CA ILE A 90 1.31 5.62 1.58
C ILE A 90 0.94 6.87 2.37
N VAL A 91 1.27 6.94 3.66
CA VAL A 91 0.99 8.11 4.51
C VAL A 91 1.70 9.36 3.99
N ILE A 92 3.00 9.25 3.67
CA ILE A 92 3.78 10.36 3.12
C ILE A 92 3.18 10.84 1.79
N GLY A 93 2.92 9.91 0.88
CA GLY A 93 2.37 10.21 -0.44
C GLY A 93 0.99 10.86 -0.40
N HIS A 94 0.11 10.33 0.46
CA HIS A 94 -1.24 10.86 0.65
C HIS A 94 -1.20 12.30 1.18
N HIS A 95 -0.37 12.59 2.18
CA HIS A 95 -0.23 13.94 2.75
C HIS A 95 0.27 14.97 1.72
N ILE A 96 1.09 14.55 0.75
CA ILE A 96 1.64 15.45 -0.28
C ILE A 96 0.60 15.76 -1.36
N LEU A 97 -0.16 14.77 -1.83
CA LEU A 97 -0.98 14.91 -3.03
C LEU A 97 -2.49 15.04 -2.78
N ILE A 98 -2.99 14.50 -1.67
CA ILE A 98 -4.42 14.37 -1.43
C ILE A 98 -4.84 15.37 -0.35
N HIS A 99 -5.31 16.52 -0.81
CA HIS A 99 -5.85 17.61 0.01
C HIS A 99 -7.37 17.80 -0.13
N ALA A 100 -8.01 17.08 -1.07
CA ALA A 100 -9.41 17.29 -1.45
C ALA A 100 -10.21 15.99 -1.42
N ASN A 101 -11.47 16.07 -0.95
CA ASN A 101 -12.38 14.95 -0.65
C ASN A 101 -12.89 14.12 -1.85
N ASN A 102 -12.39 14.34 -3.07
CA ASN A 102 -12.85 13.60 -4.24
C ASN A 102 -11.96 12.37 -4.48
N PHE A 103 -12.53 11.18 -4.24
CA PHE A 103 -11.87 9.92 -4.53
C PHE A 103 -11.56 9.79 -6.02
N ASN A 104 -10.28 9.62 -6.35
CA ASN A 104 -9.83 9.27 -7.69
C ASN A 104 -8.77 8.16 -7.59
N ALA A 105 -9.11 6.96 -8.09
CA ALA A 105 -8.23 5.79 -8.00
C ALA A 105 -6.84 6.03 -8.61
N PHE A 106 -6.75 6.82 -9.68
CA PHE A 106 -5.46 7.19 -10.26
C PHE A 106 -4.63 8.06 -9.32
N LYS A 107 -5.27 9.02 -8.65
CA LYS A 107 -4.61 9.92 -7.70
C LYS A 107 -4.12 9.17 -6.46
N GLU A 108 -4.91 8.23 -5.95
CA GLU A 108 -4.54 7.38 -4.81
C GLU A 108 -3.29 6.55 -5.12
N ILE A 109 -3.27 5.83 -6.25
CA ILE A 109 -2.13 4.99 -6.65
C ILE A 109 -0.91 5.85 -6.95
N PHE A 110 -1.09 6.98 -7.64
CA PHE A 110 0.00 7.91 -7.93
C PHE A 110 0.58 8.52 -6.65
N SER A 111 -0.26 8.77 -5.64
CA SER A 111 0.21 9.24 -4.33
C SER A 111 1.11 8.21 -3.65
N CYS A 112 0.74 6.92 -3.72
CA CYS A 112 1.57 5.84 -3.20
C CYS A 112 2.94 5.79 -3.93
N PHE A 113 2.94 6.03 -5.25
CA PHE A 113 4.16 6.08 -6.05
C PHE A 113 5.06 7.27 -5.67
N ILE A 114 4.49 8.45 -5.42
CA ILE A 114 5.23 9.61 -4.89
C ILE A 114 5.81 9.28 -3.52
N GLY A 115 5.03 8.68 -2.64
CA GLY A 115 5.45 8.35 -1.29
C GLY A 115 6.64 7.40 -1.24
N ILE A 116 6.63 6.34 -2.07
CA ILE A 116 7.75 5.40 -2.13
C ILE A 116 9.00 6.05 -2.74
N LEU A 117 8.82 6.96 -3.71
CA LEU A 117 9.91 7.74 -4.29
C LEU A 117 10.59 8.61 -3.22
N PHE A 118 9.82 9.30 -2.38
CA PHE A 118 10.35 10.06 -1.24
C PHE A 118 11.10 9.18 -0.24
N TYR A 119 10.57 7.99 0.06
CA TYR A 119 11.25 7.03 0.92
C TYR A 119 12.65 6.66 0.37
N PHE A 120 12.76 6.34 -0.92
CA PHE A 120 14.04 5.99 -1.54
C PHE A 120 15.01 7.17 -1.64
N ILE A 121 14.53 8.40 -1.84
CA ILE A 121 15.36 9.60 -1.76
C ILE A 121 15.91 9.77 -0.35
N ALA A 122 15.06 9.70 0.67
CA ALA A 122 15.48 9.81 2.07
C ALA A 122 16.49 8.72 2.44
N LEU A 123 16.24 7.47 2.02
CA LEU A 123 17.15 6.35 2.20
C LEU A 123 18.52 6.61 1.55
N SER A 124 18.52 7.11 0.31
CA SER A 124 19.74 7.40 -0.44
C SER A 124 20.58 8.49 0.22
N VAL A 125 19.93 9.53 0.77
CA VAL A 125 20.61 10.59 1.52
C VAL A 125 21.19 10.05 2.82
N LEU A 126 20.43 9.24 3.56
CA LEU A 126 20.89 8.63 4.82
C LEU A 126 22.13 7.75 4.62
N LEU A 127 22.12 6.94 3.56
CA LEU A 127 23.25 6.09 3.18
C LEU A 127 24.51 6.92 2.85
N ARG A 128 24.37 8.10 2.24
CA ARG A 128 25.51 9.00 1.99
C ARG A 128 26.10 9.59 3.28
N ILE A 129 25.28 9.74 4.31
CA ILE A 129 25.70 10.23 5.64
C ILE A 129 26.25 9.07 6.52
N GLY A 130 26.18 7.82 6.05
CA GLY A 130 26.69 6.65 6.74
C GLY A 130 25.75 6.07 7.79
N ILE A 131 24.46 6.43 7.75
CA ILE A 131 23.46 5.94 8.70
C ILE A 131 22.82 4.65 8.15
N ASP A 132 22.67 3.66 9.01
CA ASP A 132 22.06 2.39 8.64
C ASP A 132 20.59 2.51 8.20
N PRO A 133 20.18 1.84 7.11
CA PRO A 133 18.79 1.75 6.65
C PRO A 133 17.80 1.25 7.71
N ILE A 134 18.28 0.45 8.66
CA ILE A 134 17.45 -0.09 9.75
C ILE A 134 16.91 1.03 10.64
N ASN A 135 17.68 2.12 10.81
CA ASN A 135 17.28 3.26 11.63
C ASN A 135 16.12 4.01 10.99
N LEU A 136 16.07 4.10 9.65
CA LEU A 136 14.94 4.70 8.94
C LEU A 136 13.66 3.90 9.15
N LYS A 137 13.75 2.56 9.05
CA LYS A 137 12.62 1.66 9.33
C LYS A 137 12.16 1.78 10.79
N LEU A 138 13.10 1.92 11.72
CA LEU A 138 12.80 2.10 13.14
C LEU A 138 12.03 3.40 13.39
N ILE A 139 12.49 4.51 12.82
CA ILE A 139 11.80 5.82 12.90
C ILE A 139 10.38 5.74 12.35
N LEU A 140 10.21 5.17 11.14
CA LEU A 140 8.88 4.97 10.54
C LEU A 140 7.97 4.13 11.45
N GLY A 141 8.52 3.09 12.10
CA GLY A 141 7.79 2.27 13.06
C GLY A 141 7.32 3.04 14.28
N ILE A 142 8.20 3.86 14.86
CA ILE A 142 7.85 4.71 16.01
C ILE A 142 6.76 5.71 15.63
N VAL A 143 6.88 6.37 14.48
CA VAL A 143 5.87 7.34 14.01
C VAL A 143 4.50 6.67 13.85
N LEU A 144 4.46 5.48 13.24
CA LEU A 144 3.21 4.72 13.09
C LEU A 144 2.65 4.28 14.44
N PHE A 145 3.50 3.82 15.35
CA PHE A 145 3.09 3.42 16.70
C PHE A 145 2.45 4.59 17.48
N ILE A 146 3.07 5.77 17.43
CA ILE A 146 2.54 6.99 18.07
C ILE A 146 1.21 7.41 17.44
N SER A 147 1.14 7.39 16.11
CA SER A 147 -0.06 7.74 15.36
C SER A 147 -1.24 6.85 15.77
N LEU A 148 -1.04 5.52 15.79
CA LEU A 148 -2.09 4.57 16.15
C LEU A 148 -2.49 4.67 17.63
N SER A 149 -1.52 4.89 18.53
CA SER A 149 -1.77 5.09 19.96
C SER A 149 -2.61 6.32 20.24
N THR A 150 -2.47 7.37 19.42
CA THR A 150 -3.24 8.61 19.54
C THR A 150 -4.68 8.42 19.05
N VAL A 151 -4.87 7.66 17.96
CA VAL A 151 -6.21 7.37 17.40
C VAL A 151 -7.05 6.49 18.32
N SER A 152 -6.44 5.49 18.97
CA SER A 152 -7.15 4.56 19.86
C SER A 152 -7.77 5.22 21.10
N LYS A 153 -7.44 6.48 21.41
CA LYS A 153 -8.01 7.23 22.54
C LYS A 153 -9.29 8.01 22.20
N LYS A 154 -9.79 7.93 20.97
CA LYS A 154 -11.11 8.45 20.57
C LYS A 154 -12.11 7.31 20.40
#